data_AF-A0A258XK06-F1
#
_entry.id   AF-A0A258XK06-F1
#
_cell.length_a   1.000
_cell.length_b   1.000
_cell.length_c   1.000
_cell.angle_alpha   90.00
_cell.angle_beta   90.00
_cell.angle_gamma   90.00
#
_symmetry.space_group_name_H-M   'P 1'
#
loop_
_entity.id
_entity.type
_entity.pdbx_description
1 polymer ?
#
loop_
_entity_poly.entity_id
_entity_poly.type
_entity_poly.pdbx_seq_one_letter_code
_entity_poly.pdbx_strand_id
1 'polypeptide(L)'
;MPISETARINTLRIIAMFVTALLLLNFAPARAAPNHVQTSLLAEGPAEPGGTVTLALLMQPEKGWHGYWSNPGDAGYGLTLDWTLPQGATTGAMQFPVP
;
A
#
# COMPACT_ATOMS: atom_id res chain seq x y z
N MET A 1 18.58 -29.58 52.03
CA MET A 1 17.14 -29.68 51.68
C MET A 1 16.89 -28.78 50.47
N PRO A 2 16.83 -29.32 49.24
CA PRO A 2 16.98 -28.57 47.97
C PRO A 2 15.68 -27.99 47.38
N ILE A 3 14.60 -27.90 48.17
CA ILE A 3 13.23 -27.66 47.68
C ILE A 3 13.04 -26.22 47.16
N SER A 4 13.75 -25.24 47.73
CA SER A 4 13.64 -23.82 47.37
C SER A 4 14.24 -23.48 46.00
N GLU A 5 15.30 -24.20 45.58
CA GLU A 5 15.99 -23.95 44.32
C GLU A 5 15.19 -24.48 43.12
N THR A 6 14.60 -25.67 43.26
CA THR A 6 13.68 -26.26 42.26
C THR A 6 12.44 -25.39 42.05
N ALA A 7 11.87 -24.83 43.13
CA ALA A 7 10.73 -23.92 43.04
C ALA A 7 11.08 -22.64 42.26
N ARG A 8 12.25 -22.04 42.51
CA ARG A 8 12.72 -20.83 41.82
C ARG A 8 12.97 -21.06 40.33
N ILE A 9 13.55 -22.22 39.97
CA ILE A 9 13.77 -22.61 38.56
C ILE A 9 12.43 -22.78 37.82
N ASN A 10 11.44 -23.40 38.47
CA ASN A 10 10.12 -23.58 37.88
C ASN A 10 9.39 -22.25 37.69
N THR A 11 9.47 -21.32 38.64
CA THR A 11 8.92 -19.96 38.49
C THR A 11 9.55 -19.23 37.30
N LEU A 12 10.88 -19.28 37.15
CA LEU A 12 11.57 -18.62 36.04
C LEU A 12 11.18 -19.21 34.68
N ARG A 13 11.01 -20.53 34.59
CA ARG A 13 10.52 -21.21 33.38
C ARG A 13 9.11 -20.77 33.00
N ILE A 14 8.21 -20.65 33.98
CA ILE A 14 6.84 -20.20 33.74
C ILE A 14 6.85 -18.75 33.22
N ILE A 15 7.65 -17.88 33.83
CA ILE A 15 7.79 -16.49 33.36
C ILE A 15 8.36 -16.46 31.94
N ALA A 16 9.42 -17.22 31.65
CA ALA A 16 10.01 -17.28 30.32
C ALA A 16 9.03 -17.82 29.27
N MET A 17 8.25 -18.86 29.58
CA MET A 17 7.22 -19.39 28.68
C MET A 17 6.09 -18.38 28.46
N PHE A 18 5.68 -17.66 29.50
CA PHE A 18 4.64 -16.64 29.41
C PHE A 18 5.10 -15.44 28.58
N VAL A 19 6.32 -14.94 28.80
CA VAL A 19 6.93 -13.87 28.00
C VAL A 19 7.10 -14.32 26.55
N THR A 20 7.57 -15.54 26.31
CA THR A 20 7.71 -16.09 24.94
C THR A 20 6.35 -16.18 24.25
N ALA A 21 5.30 -16.65 24.95
CA ALA A 21 3.94 -16.68 24.41
C ALA A 21 3.41 -15.27 24.09
N LEU A 22 3.69 -14.28 24.94
CA LEU A 22 3.31 -12.88 24.68
C LEU A 22 4.03 -12.28 23.46
N LEU A 23 5.31 -12.61 23.29
CA LEU A 23 6.09 -12.15 22.15
C LEU A 23 5.58 -12.79 20.84
N LEU A 24 5.18 -14.06 20.87
CA LEU A 24 4.62 -14.76 19.72
C LEU A 24 3.25 -14.21 19.28
N LEU A 25 2.46 -13.62 20.19
CA LEU A 25 1.17 -12.98 19.86
C LEU A 25 1.31 -11.70 19.01
N ASN A 26 2.50 -11.10 18.94
CA ASN A 26 2.74 -9.86 18.18
C ASN A 26 3.18 -10.11 16.73
N PHE A 27 3.38 -11.37 16.31
CA PHE A 27 3.74 -11.72 14.93
C PHE A 27 2.53 -11.91 14.02
N ALA A 28 1.51 -11.06 14.14
CA ALA A 28 0.45 -11.01 13.15
C ALA A 28 0.98 -10.29 11.89
N PRO A 29 0.90 -10.89 10.69
CA PRO A 29 1.27 -10.18 9.47
C PRO A 29 0.33 -8.98 9.30
N ALA A 30 0.90 -7.79 9.07
CA ALA A 30 0.13 -6.64 8.66
C ALA A 30 -0.63 -6.99 7.38
N ARG A 31 -1.98 -6.96 7.46
CA ARG A 31 -2.83 -7.15 6.29
C ARG A 31 -3.02 -5.77 5.66
N ALA A 32 -2.64 -5.63 4.40
CA ALA A 32 -2.98 -4.43 3.65
C ALA A 32 -4.51 -4.23 3.66
N ALA A 33 -4.94 -2.98 3.74
CA ALA A 33 -6.35 -2.67 3.54
C ALA A 33 -6.79 -3.16 2.15
N PRO A 34 -8.05 -3.61 2.02
CA PRO A 34 -8.59 -3.97 0.71
C PRO A 34 -8.48 -2.79 -0.27
N ASN A 35 -8.05 -3.08 -1.50
CA ASN A 35 -8.05 -2.08 -2.55
C ASN A 35 -9.46 -1.98 -3.16
N HIS A 36 -10.14 -0.87 -2.90
CA HIS A 36 -11.51 -0.61 -3.36
C HIS A 36 -11.59 0.15 -4.68
N VAL A 37 -10.44 0.47 -5.29
CA VAL A 37 -10.38 1.15 -6.59
C VAL A 37 -9.46 0.35 -7.50
N GLN A 38 -10.06 -0.41 -8.41
CA GLN A 38 -9.28 -1.10 -9.43
C GLN A 38 -8.74 -0.06 -10.42
N THR A 39 -7.43 -0.11 -10.68
CA THR A 39 -6.76 0.81 -11.60
C THR A 39 -6.20 0.06 -12.81
N SER A 40 -6.21 0.71 -13.96
CA SER A 40 -5.61 0.20 -15.19
C SER A 40 -5.02 1.35 -16.00
N LEU A 41 -3.89 1.10 -16.66
CA LEU A 41 -3.27 2.05 -17.58
C LEU A 41 -3.66 1.68 -19.00
N LEU A 42 -4.32 2.59 -19.70
CA LEU A 42 -4.76 2.42 -21.07
C LEU A 42 -3.97 3.34 -21.99
N ALA A 43 -3.63 2.87 -23.19
CA ALA A 43 -3.04 3.70 -24.23
C ALA A 43 -4.09 3.96 -25.31
N GLU A 44 -4.11 5.18 -25.87
CA GLU A 44 -5.00 5.50 -27.00
C GLU A 44 -4.66 4.69 -28.26
N GLY A 45 -3.42 4.24 -28.38
CA GLY A 45 -2.91 3.52 -29.55
C GLY A 45 -1.44 3.08 -29.37
N PRO A 46 -0.82 2.55 -30.43
CA PRO A 46 0.60 2.19 -30.41
C PRO A 46 1.49 3.42 -30.24
N ALA A 47 2.60 3.26 -29.53
CA ALA A 47 3.62 4.30 -29.38
C ALA A 47 4.60 4.24 -30.57
N GLU A 48 4.51 5.22 -31.46
CA GLU A 48 5.41 5.35 -32.61
C GLU A 48 6.68 6.14 -32.24
N PRO A 49 7.86 5.82 -32.83
CA PRO A 49 9.09 6.57 -32.58
C PRO A 49 8.95 8.07 -32.87
N GLY A 50 9.30 8.90 -31.87
CA GLY A 50 9.19 10.36 -31.96
C GLY A 50 7.74 10.91 -31.91
N GLY A 51 6.75 10.02 -31.79
CA GLY A 51 5.35 10.39 -31.64
C GLY A 51 4.97 10.75 -30.20
N THR A 52 3.72 11.17 -30.04
CA THR A 52 3.07 11.33 -28.74
C THR A 52 1.93 10.34 -28.66
N VAL A 53 1.77 9.69 -27.51
CA VAL A 53 0.66 8.80 -27.20
C VAL A 53 0.01 9.24 -25.89
N THR A 54 -1.31 9.36 -25.89
CA THR A 54 -2.11 9.63 -24.69
C THR A 54 -2.27 8.35 -23.89
N LEU A 55 -1.96 8.44 -22.60
CA LEU A 55 -2.23 7.41 -21.62
C LEU A 55 -3.35 7.85 -20.68
N ALA A 56 -4.23 6.92 -20.32
CA ALA A 56 -5.31 7.14 -19.37
C ALA A 56 -5.18 6.20 -18.17
N LEU A 57 -5.29 6.76 -16.96
CA LEU A 57 -5.55 5.97 -15.75
C LEU A 57 -7.07 5.73 -15.66
N LEU A 58 -7.51 4.50 -15.94
CA LEU A 58 -8.89 4.10 -15.68
C LEU A 58 -9.00 3.67 -14.21
N MET A 59 -9.79 4.42 -13.44
CA MET A 59 -10.08 4.13 -12.04
C MET A 59 -11.54 3.67 -11.91
N GLN A 60 -11.75 2.48 -11.34
CA GLN A 60 -13.07 1.88 -11.16
C GLN A 60 -13.33 1.66 -9.66
N PRO A 61 -13.88 2.65 -8.96
CA PRO A 61 -14.17 2.53 -7.54
C PRO A 61 -15.39 1.65 -7.28
N GLU A 62 -15.33 0.86 -6.21
CA GLU A 62 -16.48 0.17 -5.65
C GLU A 62 -17.54 1.17 -5.11
N LYS A 63 -18.76 0.69 -4.89
CA LYS A 63 -19.85 1.52 -4.36
C LYS A 63 -19.44 2.19 -3.04
N GLY A 64 -19.59 3.51 -2.98
CA GLY A 64 -19.27 4.33 -1.80
C GLY A 64 -17.83 4.85 -1.79
N TRP A 65 -16.98 4.37 -2.70
CA TRP A 65 -15.61 4.83 -2.87
C TRP A 65 -15.51 5.86 -3.99
N HIS A 66 -14.59 6.80 -3.84
CA HIS A 66 -14.26 7.81 -4.85
C HIS A 66 -12.79 8.17 -4.71
N GLY A 67 -12.17 8.52 -5.84
CA GLY A 67 -10.85 9.14 -5.86
C GLY A 67 -10.96 10.65 -5.69
N TYR A 68 -9.81 11.31 -5.46
CA TYR A 68 -9.73 12.76 -5.48
C TYR A 68 -9.54 13.28 -6.90
N TRP A 69 -10.13 14.44 -7.18
CA TRP A 69 -9.81 15.22 -8.37
C TRP A 69 -8.46 15.94 -8.21
N SER A 70 -8.03 16.71 -9.21
CA SER A 70 -6.73 17.41 -9.22
C SER A 70 -6.46 18.22 -7.95
N ASN A 71 -7.50 18.87 -7.40
CA ASN A 71 -7.45 19.51 -6.09
C ASN A 71 -8.21 18.65 -5.05
N PRO A 72 -7.53 18.01 -4.10
CA PRO A 72 -8.16 17.17 -3.08
C PRO A 72 -8.80 17.97 -1.93
N GLY A 73 -8.61 19.29 -1.88
CA GLY A 73 -9.02 20.12 -0.73
C GLY A 73 -8.29 19.73 0.56
N ASP A 74 -8.92 20.00 1.71
CA ASP A 74 -8.34 19.75 3.04
C ASP A 74 -8.31 18.27 3.45
N ALA A 75 -8.90 17.38 2.64
CA ALA A 75 -9.21 16.00 3.02
C ALA A 75 -8.27 14.93 2.44
N GLY A 76 -7.36 15.27 1.52
CA GLY A 76 -6.69 14.23 0.74
C GLY A 76 -5.29 14.53 0.22
N TYR A 77 -4.69 13.48 -0.33
CA TYR A 77 -3.46 13.53 -1.12
C TYR A 77 -3.86 13.48 -2.60
N GLY A 78 -3.35 14.41 -3.40
CA GLY A 78 -3.57 14.39 -4.85
C GLY A 78 -2.93 13.16 -5.50
N LEU A 79 -3.41 12.79 -6.69
CA LEU A 79 -2.80 11.72 -7.47
C LEU A 79 -1.36 12.10 -7.85
N THR A 80 -0.40 11.30 -7.41
CA THR A 80 1.00 11.39 -7.83
C THR A 80 1.33 10.18 -8.68
N LEU A 81 2.02 10.40 -9.80
CA LEU A 81 2.52 9.32 -10.65
C LEU A 81 4.04 9.40 -10.69
N ASP A 82 4.66 8.28 -10.34
CA ASP A 82 6.09 8.05 -10.55
C ASP A 82 6.23 7.15 -11.77
N TRP A 83 6.82 7.69 -12.84
CA TRP A 83 6.86 7.05 -14.15
C TRP A 83 8.22 6.41 -14.40
N THR A 84 8.22 5.13 -14.75
CA THR A 84 9.37 4.48 -15.38
C THR A 84 9.20 4.56 -16.89
N LEU A 85 10.04 5.38 -17.56
CA LEU A 85 9.93 5.65 -18.99
C LEU A 85 11.12 5.09 -19.78
N PRO A 86 10.93 4.72 -21.05
CA PRO A 86 12.04 4.43 -21.96
C PRO A 86 12.97 5.64 -22.13
N GLN A 87 14.22 5.38 -22.52
CA GLN A 87 15.20 6.44 -22.76
C GLN A 87 14.69 7.44 -23.82
N GLY A 88 14.76 8.74 -23.51
CA GLY A 88 14.34 9.82 -24.41
C GLY A 88 12.83 10.11 -24.40
N ALA A 89 12.01 9.29 -23.73
CA ALA A 89 10.59 9.60 -23.53
C ALA A 89 10.39 10.58 -22.37
N THR A 90 9.33 11.39 -22.46
CA THR A 90 8.90 12.32 -21.41
C THR A 90 7.40 12.28 -21.27
N THR A 91 6.87 12.72 -20.13
CA THR A 91 5.43 12.84 -19.89
C THR A 91 4.99 14.30 -19.94
N GLY A 92 3.78 14.52 -20.45
CA GLY A 92 3.11 15.82 -20.39
C GLY A 92 2.46 16.08 -19.04
N ALA A 93 1.84 17.25 -18.91
CA ALA A 93 1.02 17.58 -17.74
C ALA A 93 -0.17 16.60 -17.62
N MET A 94 -0.47 16.19 -16.39
CA MET A 94 -1.62 15.33 -16.11
C MET A 94 -2.91 16.07 -16.44
N GLN A 95 -3.80 15.38 -17.14
CA GLN A 95 -5.11 15.90 -17.51
C GLN A 95 -6.19 15.22 -16.67
N PHE A 96 -7.14 16.01 -16.18
CA PHE A 96 -8.25 15.53 -15.39
C PHE A 96 -9.56 15.90 -16.10
N PRO A 97 -10.42 14.92 -16.41
CA PRO A 97 -11.79 15.21 -16.82
C PRO A 97 -12.50 16.06 -15.76
N VAL A 98 -13.45 16.89 -16.19
CA VAL A 98 -14.29 17.64 -15.24
C VAL A 98 -15.07 16.66 -14.35
N PRO A 99 -15.17 16.93 -13.04
CA PRO A 99 -15.92 16.09 -12.10
C PRO A 99 -17.43 16.21 -12.30
#